data_AF-A0A7J7KLW4-F1
#
_entry.id   AF-A0A7J7KLW4-F1
#
_cell.length_a   1.000
_cell.length_b   1.000
_cell.length_c   1.000
_cell.angle_alpha   90.00
_cell.angle_beta   90.00
_cell.angle_gamma   90.00
#
_symmetry.space_group_name_H-M   'P 1'
#
loop_
_entity.id
_entity.type
_entity.pdbx_description
1 polymer ?
#
loop_
_entity_poly.entity_id
_entity_poly.type
_entity_poly.pdbx_seq_one_letter_code
_entity_poly.pdbx_strand_id
1 'polypeptide(L)'
;MRNHNTEGTPDQDPAADMFSDVEKKAMLSALRLRYTLLPHLYTLLASAHVNGTTVARPLWFEYPMDQSLYGNDKQLMWGDSIMVAPVLDKGATSVTAYFPADTWVDYATGDIITSSGQTMTVNAALDKIPVYVRAGGIIPLQSPDVTTTKSRLLPFALYAVLDKTGQACGSLYWDDGETLDAAEKGYYNLLYFTIKDNKLTSSYDKMGYSTNMKLDTVFLNNVNQTISAATVNGATAVVTKTNSVRSHCIAKLLHADIQHGGHEQSFDHYLDINLGLQLPQPRRYLVTNHLIYIWIKSALFILTFYRNCLACDDRECKKHDFMLPNLFKINYAMKLEISINFIDLIILYLTDSNIKVSNFAKSHMY
;
A
#
# COMPACT_ATOMS: atom_id res chain seq x y z
N MET A 1 4.35 4.98 25.31
CA MET A 1 5.30 3.95 25.79
C MET A 1 6.00 4.52 27.00
N ARG A 2 5.85 3.90 28.17
CA ARG A 2 6.41 4.39 29.44
C ARG A 2 6.97 3.20 30.20
N ASN A 3 8.26 3.22 30.53
CA ASN A 3 8.81 2.37 31.57
C ASN A 3 8.51 3.06 32.92
N HIS A 4 7.96 2.32 33.86
CA HIS A 4 7.60 2.79 35.19
C HIS A 4 7.88 1.68 36.20
N ASN A 5 8.25 2.04 37.43
CA ASN A 5 8.62 1.08 38.47
C ASN A 5 7.91 1.39 39.78
N THR A 6 7.82 0.38 40.65
CA THR A 6 7.23 0.53 42.00
C THR A 6 8.32 0.85 43.02
N GLU A 7 7.96 1.44 44.15
CA GLU A 7 8.90 1.68 45.25
C GLU A 7 9.46 0.35 45.80
N GLY A 8 10.75 0.33 46.11
CA GLY A 8 11.43 -0.82 46.73
C GLY A 8 11.86 -1.93 45.76
N THR A 9 11.56 -1.84 44.46
CA THR A 9 12.04 -2.80 43.44
C THR A 9 13.33 -2.32 42.77
N PRO A 10 14.20 -3.23 42.28
CA PRO A 10 15.42 -2.84 41.57
C PRO A 10 15.18 -1.91 40.39
N ASP A 11 16.14 -1.04 40.10
CA ASP A 11 16.10 -0.10 38.98
C ASP A 11 15.99 -0.86 37.65
N GLN A 12 15.03 -0.46 36.82
CA GLN A 12 14.76 -1.11 35.53
C GLN A 12 14.71 -0.13 34.36
N ASP A 13 15.23 1.10 34.55
CA ASP A 13 15.41 2.00 33.43
C ASP A 13 16.49 1.46 32.47
N PRO A 14 16.47 1.84 31.19
CA PRO A 14 17.41 1.28 30.21
C PRO A 14 18.90 1.53 30.52
N ALA A 15 19.24 2.47 31.42
CA ALA A 15 20.61 2.75 31.80
C ALA A 15 21.07 1.95 33.03
N ALA A 16 20.14 1.33 33.78
CA ALA A 16 20.40 0.64 35.04
C ALA A 16 21.55 -0.37 34.94
N ASP A 17 22.35 -0.46 36.01
CA ASP A 17 23.56 -1.30 36.07
C ASP A 17 23.26 -2.80 36.05
N MET A 18 22.02 -3.20 36.36
CA MET A 18 21.63 -4.62 36.33
C MET A 18 21.56 -5.21 34.91
N PHE A 19 21.49 -4.36 33.88
CA PHE A 19 21.45 -4.80 32.49
C PHE A 19 22.86 -4.87 31.88
N SER A 20 23.12 -5.95 31.15
CA SER A 20 24.32 -6.11 30.34
C SER A 20 24.34 -5.16 29.14
N ASP A 21 25.52 -4.95 28.55
CA ASP A 21 25.65 -4.13 27.33
C ASP A 21 24.82 -4.66 26.15
N VAL A 22 24.61 -5.98 26.08
CA VAL A 22 23.79 -6.60 25.03
C VAL A 22 22.31 -6.22 25.21
N GLU A 23 21.81 -6.28 26.44
CA GLU A 23 20.43 -5.89 26.77
C GLU A 23 20.21 -4.39 26.58
N LYS A 24 21.18 -3.56 26.98
CA LYS A 24 21.15 -2.10 26.76
C LYS A 24 21.12 -1.77 25.26
N LYS A 25 21.89 -2.48 24.43
CA LYS A 25 21.84 -2.35 22.97
C LYS A 25 20.50 -2.79 22.38
N ALA A 26 19.93 -3.90 22.86
CA ALA A 26 18.60 -4.36 22.43
C ALA A 26 17.51 -3.31 22.73
N MET A 27 17.51 -2.75 23.94
CA MET A 27 16.61 -1.66 24.33
C MET A 27 16.80 -0.41 23.46
N LEU A 28 18.05 -0.02 23.19
CA LEU A 28 18.35 1.10 22.31
C LEU A 28 17.86 0.86 20.87
N SER A 29 18.05 -0.34 20.33
CA SER A 29 17.57 -0.72 19.00
C SER A 29 16.04 -0.64 18.91
N ALA A 30 15.32 -1.12 19.92
CA ALA A 30 13.85 -1.02 19.98
C ALA A 30 13.38 0.44 20.05
N LEU A 31 14.02 1.28 20.86
CA LEU A 31 13.72 2.71 20.94
C LEU A 31 14.00 3.43 19.63
N ARG A 32 15.14 3.15 18.98
CA ARG A 32 15.48 3.73 17.67
C ARG A 32 14.48 3.32 16.61
N LEU A 33 14.10 2.04 16.54
CA LEU A 33 13.07 1.58 15.62
C LEU A 33 11.75 2.34 15.82
N ARG A 34 11.32 2.48 17.08
CA ARG A 34 10.12 3.27 17.40
C ARG A 34 10.25 4.71 16.94
N TYR A 35 11.38 5.37 17.20
CA TYR A 35 11.61 6.75 16.77
C TYR A 35 11.62 6.87 15.24
N THR A 36 12.17 5.88 14.55
CA THR A 36 12.14 5.83 13.09
C THR A 36 10.72 5.79 12.53
N LEU A 37 9.83 5.07 13.21
CA LEU A 37 8.41 4.90 12.83
C LEU A 37 7.47 5.98 13.36
N LEU A 38 7.97 7.01 14.07
CA LEU A 38 7.12 8.06 14.64
C LEU A 38 6.25 8.79 13.59
N PRO A 39 6.73 9.13 12.37
CA PRO A 39 5.87 9.78 11.38
C PRO A 39 4.65 8.92 11.00
N HIS A 40 4.87 7.61 10.82
CA HIS A 40 3.79 6.66 10.55
C HIS A 40 2.84 6.54 11.75
N LEU A 41 3.38 6.36 12.96
CA LEU A 41 2.57 6.27 14.18
C LEU A 41 1.74 7.55 14.41
N TYR A 42 2.31 8.72 14.16
CA TYR A 42 1.61 10.00 14.28
C TYR A 42 0.50 10.14 13.24
N THR A 43 0.74 9.67 12.01
CA THR A 43 -0.28 9.61 10.96
C THR A 43 -1.44 8.70 11.36
N LEU A 44 -1.16 7.54 11.96
CA LEU A 44 -2.20 6.66 12.49
C LEU A 44 -2.99 7.31 13.63
N LEU A 45 -2.33 8.04 14.52
CA LEU A 45 -2.98 8.78 15.62
C LEU A 45 -3.90 9.89 15.07
N ALA A 46 -3.45 10.64 14.07
CA ALA A 46 -4.26 11.66 13.41
C ALA A 46 -5.48 11.04 12.71
N SER A 47 -5.30 9.92 11.99
CA SER A 47 -6.42 9.20 11.37
C SER A 47 -7.38 8.61 12.41
N ALA A 48 -6.88 8.17 13.57
CA ALA A 48 -7.73 7.70 14.66
C ALA A 48 -8.58 8.84 15.23
N HIS A 49 -7.99 10.03 15.41
CA HIS A 49 -8.68 11.24 15.86
C HIS A 49 -9.77 11.70 14.88
N VAL A 50 -9.42 11.83 13.59
CA VAL A 50 -10.32 12.42 12.58
C VAL A 50 -11.35 11.41 12.07
N ASN A 51 -10.96 10.15 11.86
CA ASN A 51 -11.78 9.15 11.17
C ASN A 51 -12.29 8.02 12.08
N GLY A 52 -11.90 8.00 13.36
CA GLY A 52 -12.28 6.92 14.29
C GLY A 52 -11.61 5.57 13.98
N THR A 53 -10.48 5.58 13.26
CA THR A 53 -9.70 4.36 12.98
C THR A 53 -8.91 3.90 14.20
N THR A 54 -8.37 2.68 14.16
CA THR A 54 -7.55 2.11 15.24
C THR A 54 -6.05 2.26 14.98
N VAL A 55 -5.24 2.54 16.00
CA VAL A 55 -3.77 2.62 15.83
C VAL A 55 -3.14 1.23 15.88
N ALA A 56 -3.07 0.65 17.08
CA ALA A 56 -2.78 -0.76 17.26
C ALA A 56 -4.09 -1.54 17.11
N ARG A 57 -4.09 -2.58 16.29
CA ARG A 57 -5.29 -3.36 15.98
C ARG A 57 -4.97 -4.84 15.82
N PRO A 58 -5.92 -5.75 16.12
CA PRO A 58 -5.70 -7.17 15.92
C PRO A 58 -5.66 -7.49 14.43
N LEU A 59 -4.96 -8.56 14.05
CA LEU A 59 -4.80 -8.94 12.63
C LEU A 59 -6.15 -9.19 11.93
N TRP A 60 -7.15 -9.71 12.64
CA TRP A 60 -8.46 -9.98 12.06
C TRP A 60 -9.23 -8.72 11.63
N PHE A 61 -8.85 -7.51 12.07
CA PHE A 61 -9.43 -6.27 11.52
C PHE A 61 -9.09 -6.11 10.02
N GLU A 62 -7.89 -6.51 9.63
CA GLU A 62 -7.41 -6.42 8.25
C GLU A 62 -7.79 -7.66 7.42
N TYR A 63 -8.04 -8.79 8.09
CA TYR A 63 -8.38 -10.08 7.49
C TYR A 63 -9.62 -10.70 8.16
N PRO A 64 -10.79 -10.04 8.10
CA PRO A 64 -11.97 -10.47 8.87
C PRO A 64 -12.55 -11.81 8.44
N MET A 65 -12.26 -12.24 7.21
CA MET A 65 -12.71 -13.52 6.65
C MET A 65 -11.82 -14.70 7.07
N ASP A 66 -10.67 -14.45 7.67
CA ASP A 66 -9.76 -15.48 8.16
C ASP A 66 -10.03 -15.78 9.63
N GLN A 67 -10.85 -16.82 9.86
CA GLN A 67 -11.25 -17.24 11.21
C GLN A 67 -10.09 -17.71 12.08
N SER A 68 -8.95 -18.09 11.48
CA SER A 68 -7.73 -18.50 12.20
C SER A 68 -7.18 -17.37 13.09
N LEU A 69 -7.50 -16.12 12.74
CA LEU A 69 -7.02 -14.93 13.45
C LEU A 69 -7.87 -14.52 14.65
N TYR A 70 -9.06 -15.11 14.85
CA TYR A 70 -9.96 -14.66 15.92
C TYR A 70 -9.42 -14.96 17.32
N GLY A 71 -8.60 -16.02 17.44
CA GLY A 71 -7.85 -16.34 18.66
C GLY A 71 -6.42 -15.78 18.66
N ASN A 72 -6.02 -14.99 17.66
CA ASN A 72 -4.67 -14.41 17.61
C ASN A 72 -4.64 -13.12 18.44
N ASP A 73 -4.04 -13.21 19.62
CA ASP A 73 -3.81 -12.10 20.56
C ASP A 73 -2.32 -11.86 20.86
N LYS A 74 -1.43 -12.63 20.24
CA LYS A 74 0.03 -12.54 20.40
C LYS A 74 0.73 -11.73 19.33
N GLN A 75 0.01 -11.30 18.27
CA GLN A 75 0.51 -10.40 17.25
C GLN A 75 -0.40 -9.18 17.17
N LEU A 76 0.14 -8.07 16.66
CA LEU A 76 -0.65 -6.87 16.40
C LEU A 76 -0.27 -6.24 15.06
N MET A 77 -1.20 -5.46 14.51
CA MET A 77 -0.94 -4.53 13.42
C MET A 77 -0.81 -3.11 13.96
N TRP A 78 0.07 -2.31 13.35
CA TRP A 78 0.01 -0.85 13.35
C TRP A 78 -0.59 -0.41 12.03
N GLY A 79 -1.79 0.18 12.09
CA GLY A 79 -2.57 0.45 10.90
C GLY A 79 -2.86 -0.83 10.12
N ASP A 80 -2.80 -0.73 8.81
CA ASP A 80 -3.04 -1.81 7.83
C ASP A 80 -1.74 -2.45 7.30
N SER A 81 -0.58 -1.85 7.61
CA SER A 81 0.65 -2.08 6.84
C SER A 81 1.81 -2.67 7.66
N ILE A 82 1.82 -2.58 8.98
CA ILE A 82 2.94 -3.09 9.81
C ILE A 82 2.42 -4.15 10.77
N MET A 83 2.95 -5.37 10.67
CA MET A 83 2.70 -6.47 11.61
C MET A 83 3.87 -6.61 12.60
N VAL A 84 3.57 -6.74 13.88
CA VAL A 84 4.56 -6.98 14.95
C VAL A 84 4.28 -8.35 15.58
N ALA A 85 5.32 -9.20 15.63
CA ALA A 85 5.27 -10.52 16.23
C ALA A 85 6.29 -10.63 17.36
N PRO A 86 5.95 -10.20 18.59
CA PRO A 86 6.87 -10.17 19.72
C PRO A 86 7.17 -11.56 20.29
N VAL A 87 8.37 -11.74 20.85
CA VAL A 87 8.68 -12.86 21.75
C VAL A 87 8.09 -12.54 23.12
N LEU A 88 7.27 -13.45 23.65
CA LEU A 88 6.57 -13.27 24.93
C LEU A 88 6.97 -14.32 25.98
N ASP A 89 7.71 -15.36 25.58
CA ASP A 89 8.12 -16.46 26.43
C ASP A 89 9.60 -16.32 26.84
N LYS A 90 9.88 -16.52 28.13
CA LYS A 90 11.24 -16.39 28.69
C LYS A 90 12.21 -17.37 28.02
N GLY A 91 13.34 -16.84 27.55
CA GLY A 91 14.44 -17.64 26.99
C GLY A 91 14.22 -18.08 25.53
N ALA A 92 13.09 -17.73 24.91
CA ALA A 92 12.86 -18.01 23.50
C ALA A 92 13.71 -17.08 22.61
N THR A 93 14.28 -17.65 21.54
CA THR A 93 15.04 -16.94 20.50
C THR A 93 14.35 -16.98 19.13
N SER A 94 13.09 -17.41 19.12
CA SER A 94 12.22 -17.46 17.96
C SER A 94 10.78 -17.29 18.41
N VAL A 95 9.91 -16.90 17.48
CA VAL A 95 8.48 -16.77 17.72
C VAL A 95 7.70 -17.52 16.64
N THR A 96 6.64 -18.21 17.06
CA THR A 96 5.66 -18.79 16.15
C THR A 96 4.61 -17.73 15.82
N ALA A 97 4.62 -17.24 14.59
CA ALA A 97 3.75 -16.16 14.11
C ALA A 97 2.86 -16.63 12.95
N TYR A 98 1.60 -16.24 12.97
CA TYR A 98 0.67 -16.42 11.86
C TYR A 98 0.86 -15.30 10.83
N PHE A 99 1.05 -15.66 9.58
CA PHE A 99 1.13 -14.75 8.45
C PHE A 99 -0.16 -14.89 7.62
N PRO A 100 -1.04 -13.89 7.61
CA PRO A 100 -2.21 -13.87 6.73
C PRO A 100 -1.83 -14.01 5.25
N ALA A 101 -2.80 -14.38 4.42
CA ALA A 101 -2.62 -14.58 2.98
C ALA A 101 -2.25 -13.26 2.27
N ASP A 102 -0.96 -12.96 2.21
CA ASP A 102 -0.38 -11.74 1.65
C ASP A 102 1.14 -11.90 1.45
N THR A 103 1.78 -10.88 0.90
CA THR A 103 3.24 -10.75 0.90
C THR A 103 3.67 -9.83 2.03
N TRP A 104 4.60 -10.33 2.84
CA TRP A 104 5.17 -9.66 4.00
C TRP A 104 6.67 -9.52 3.82
N VAL A 105 7.23 -8.37 4.19
CA VAL A 105 8.67 -8.10 4.11
C VAL A 105 9.21 -7.87 5.51
N ASP A 106 10.21 -8.63 5.95
CA ASP A 106 10.88 -8.41 7.23
C ASP A 106 11.52 -7.02 7.24
N TYR A 107 11.11 -6.13 8.12
CA TYR A 107 11.58 -4.74 8.10
C TYR A 107 13.11 -4.63 8.24
N ALA A 108 13.74 -5.54 8.99
CA ALA A 108 15.17 -5.47 9.29
C ALA A 108 16.03 -6.10 8.18
N THR A 109 15.59 -7.21 7.60
CA THR A 109 16.38 -7.96 6.59
C THR A 109 15.88 -7.79 5.16
N GLY A 110 14.63 -7.34 5.01
CA GLY A 110 13.73 -7.35 3.85
C GLY A 110 13.62 -8.67 3.12
N ASP A 111 13.78 -9.76 3.86
CA ASP A 111 13.37 -11.07 3.38
C ASP A 111 11.86 -11.08 3.12
N ILE A 112 11.48 -11.66 1.98
CA ILE A 112 10.09 -11.70 1.52
C ILE A 112 9.45 -13.02 1.93
N ILE A 113 8.28 -12.92 2.55
CA ILE A 113 7.39 -14.02 2.91
C ILE A 113 6.11 -13.89 2.10
N THR A 114 5.91 -14.77 1.11
CA THR A 114 4.61 -14.90 0.43
C THR A 114 3.81 -15.98 1.15
N SER A 115 2.75 -15.58 1.85
CA SER A 115 1.92 -16.47 2.65
C SER A 115 0.57 -16.72 2.00
N SER A 116 0.03 -17.93 2.20
CA SER A 116 -1.36 -18.29 1.86
C SER A 116 -2.26 -18.37 3.11
N GLY A 117 -1.83 -17.80 4.24
CA GLY A 117 -2.50 -17.96 5.54
C GLY A 117 -1.92 -19.15 6.31
N GLN A 118 -0.78 -18.94 6.97
CA GLN A 118 -0.04 -20.02 7.62
C GLN A 118 0.79 -19.54 8.81
N THR A 119 1.04 -20.45 9.74
CA THR A 119 1.92 -20.22 10.87
C THR A 119 3.35 -20.59 10.52
N MET A 120 4.31 -19.74 10.88
CA MET A 120 5.74 -19.98 10.69
C MET A 120 6.52 -19.63 11.95
N THR A 121 7.61 -20.36 12.20
CA THR A 121 8.58 -19.98 13.23
C THR A 121 9.62 -19.06 12.61
N VAL A 122 9.75 -17.86 13.17
CA VAL A 122 10.70 -16.84 12.70
C VAL A 122 11.74 -16.54 13.76
N ASN A 123 12.97 -16.26 13.31
CA ASN A 123 14.09 -15.97 14.20
C ASN A 123 13.88 -14.62 14.89
N ALA A 124 14.07 -14.59 16.21
CA ALA A 124 13.87 -13.43 17.07
C ALA A 124 14.97 -13.43 18.14
N ALA A 125 16.19 -13.12 17.70
CA ALA A 125 17.32 -12.92 18.60
C ALA A 125 17.01 -11.81 19.62
N LEU A 126 17.76 -11.79 20.72
CA LEU A 126 17.51 -10.88 21.85
C LEU A 126 17.42 -9.40 21.46
N ASP A 127 18.15 -8.98 20.42
CA ASP A 127 18.20 -7.62 19.90
C ASP A 127 17.25 -7.36 18.71
N LYS A 128 16.40 -8.33 18.34
CA LYS A 128 15.46 -8.25 17.22
C LYS A 128 14.02 -8.52 17.66
N ILE A 129 13.16 -7.53 17.47
CA ILE A 129 11.71 -7.72 17.47
C ILE A 129 11.28 -7.97 16.02
N PRO A 130 10.65 -9.12 15.69
CA PRO A 130 10.11 -9.36 14.36
C PRO A 130 9.03 -8.34 13.98
N VAL A 131 9.30 -7.58 12.93
CA VAL A 131 8.42 -6.57 12.35
C VAL A 131 8.36 -6.81 10.85
N TYR A 132 7.15 -6.86 10.31
CA TYR A 132 6.91 -7.12 8.90
C TYR A 132 6.06 -6.03 8.28
N VAL A 133 6.44 -5.59 7.09
CA VAL A 133 5.68 -4.61 6.30
C VAL A 133 4.91 -5.36 5.21
N ARG A 134 3.60 -5.10 5.14
CA ARG A 134 2.68 -5.66 4.16
C ARG A 134 2.96 -5.09 2.77
N ALA A 135 2.88 -5.92 1.74
CA ALA A 135 2.97 -5.47 0.36
C ALA A 135 1.81 -4.53 -0.03
N GLY A 136 2.11 -3.53 -0.85
CA GLY A 136 1.21 -2.44 -1.19
C GLY A 136 1.34 -1.21 -0.27
N GLY A 137 2.12 -1.28 0.82
CA GLY A 137 2.29 -0.18 1.77
C GLY A 137 3.51 0.70 1.50
N ILE A 138 3.37 2.01 1.78
CA ILE A 138 4.46 2.99 1.86
C ILE A 138 4.47 3.59 3.28
N ILE A 139 5.55 3.35 4.02
CA ILE A 139 5.70 3.81 5.40
C ILE A 139 6.61 5.05 5.44
N PRO A 140 6.13 6.21 5.93
CA PRO A 140 7.00 7.34 6.20
C PRO A 140 7.86 7.08 7.44
N LEU A 141 9.15 7.28 7.28
CA LEU A 141 10.18 7.14 8.31
C LEU A 141 10.86 8.48 8.54
N GLN A 142 11.46 8.65 9.71
CA GLN A 142 12.35 9.77 10.00
C GLN A 142 13.58 9.26 10.74
N SER A 143 14.75 9.87 10.53
CA SER A 143 15.93 9.44 11.28
C SER A 143 15.73 9.66 12.79
N PRO A 144 16.08 8.68 13.65
CA PRO A 144 15.85 8.79 15.09
C PRO A 144 16.92 9.66 15.77
N ASP A 145 16.53 10.35 16.85
CA ASP A 145 17.44 11.05 17.77
C ASP A 145 16.91 10.86 19.21
N VAL A 146 17.60 11.40 20.21
CA VAL A 146 17.29 11.23 21.64
C VAL A 146 15.96 11.89 22.06
N THR A 147 15.43 12.83 21.28
CA THR A 147 14.12 13.48 21.53
C THR A 147 13.39 13.75 20.22
N THR A 148 12.07 13.93 20.30
CA THR A 148 11.25 14.33 19.14
C THR A 148 11.61 15.71 18.62
N THR A 149 11.99 16.65 19.49
CA THR A 149 12.49 17.97 19.10
C THR A 149 13.68 17.87 18.14
N LYS A 150 14.61 16.95 18.39
CA LYS A 150 15.76 16.73 17.51
C LYS A 150 15.40 15.88 16.30
N SER A 151 14.67 14.78 16.49
CA SER A 151 14.34 13.85 15.39
C SER A 151 13.52 14.55 14.29
N ARG A 152 12.63 15.49 14.66
CA ARG A 152 11.81 16.26 13.72
C ARG A 152 12.61 17.17 12.79
N LEU A 153 13.86 17.48 13.13
CA LEU A 153 14.80 18.25 12.29
C LEU A 153 15.56 17.38 11.29
N LEU A 154 15.49 16.05 11.44
CA LEU A 154 16.22 15.12 10.60
C LEU A 154 15.41 14.74 9.35
N PRO A 155 16.09 14.31 8.27
CA PRO A 155 15.43 13.95 7.03
C PRO A 155 14.47 12.76 7.19
N PHE A 156 13.44 12.77 6.34
CA PHE A 156 12.52 11.68 6.14
C PHE A 156 13.10 10.63 5.19
N ALA A 157 12.56 9.42 5.31
CA ALA A 157 12.68 8.38 4.30
C ALA A 157 11.31 7.73 4.05
N LEU A 158 11.17 7.04 2.91
CA LEU A 158 10.00 6.21 2.63
C LEU A 158 10.43 4.75 2.54
N TYR A 159 9.71 3.86 3.21
CA TYR A 159 9.87 2.41 3.06
C TYR A 159 8.66 1.84 2.31
N ALA A 160 8.85 1.57 1.03
CA ALA A 160 7.82 1.09 0.13
C ALA A 160 8.00 -0.41 -0.14
N VAL A 161 6.89 -1.15 -0.04
CA VAL A 161 6.82 -2.57 -0.43
C VAL A 161 5.82 -2.68 -1.55
N LEU A 162 6.28 -3.03 -2.76
CA LEU A 162 5.39 -3.17 -3.91
C LEU A 162 4.49 -4.39 -3.77
N ASP A 163 3.25 -4.28 -4.21
CA ASP A 163 2.34 -5.40 -4.37
C ASP A 163 2.65 -6.21 -5.65
N LYS A 164 1.85 -7.26 -5.90
CA LYS A 164 1.99 -8.12 -7.09
C LYS A 164 1.81 -7.37 -8.42
N THR A 165 1.19 -6.20 -8.40
CA THR A 165 0.97 -5.34 -9.57
C THR A 165 2.03 -4.25 -9.71
N GLY A 166 3.02 -4.21 -8.80
CA GLY A 166 4.05 -3.18 -8.78
C GLY A 166 3.57 -1.85 -8.19
N GLN A 167 2.50 -1.87 -7.40
CA GLN A 167 1.89 -0.69 -6.80
C GLN A 167 2.11 -0.64 -5.29
N ALA A 168 2.15 0.56 -4.73
CA ALA A 168 2.10 0.80 -3.30
C ALA A 168 1.50 2.16 -3.00
N CYS A 169 0.86 2.33 -1.85
CA CYS A 169 0.36 3.61 -1.38
C CYS A 169 0.62 3.83 0.11
N GLY A 170 0.59 5.09 0.53
CA GLY A 170 0.73 5.46 1.93
C GLY A 170 0.40 6.93 2.13
N SER A 171 0.46 7.37 3.39
CA SER A 171 0.17 8.76 3.74
C SER A 171 1.09 9.27 4.85
N LEU A 172 1.21 10.59 4.94
CA LEU A 172 1.90 11.30 6.01
C LEU A 172 1.06 12.49 6.45
N TYR A 173 0.68 12.51 7.72
CA TYR A 173 0.13 13.68 8.40
C TYR A 173 1.25 14.41 9.15
N TRP A 174 1.32 15.73 9.00
CA TRP A 174 2.36 16.54 9.62
C TRP A 174 1.87 17.94 10.03
N ASP A 175 1.94 18.26 11.31
CA ASP A 175 1.70 19.60 11.88
C ASP A 175 2.89 19.99 12.78
N ASP A 176 2.74 21.01 13.64
CA ASP A 176 3.78 21.41 14.59
C ASP A 176 3.96 20.43 15.77
N GLY A 177 2.98 19.56 16.01
CA GLY A 177 2.97 18.53 17.05
C GLY A 177 2.40 18.97 18.41
N GLU A 178 1.96 20.23 18.55
CA GLU A 178 1.56 20.78 19.85
C GLU A 178 0.40 21.79 19.81
N THR A 179 0.09 22.41 18.66
CA THR A 179 -1.03 23.34 18.55
C THR A 179 -2.36 22.64 18.81
N LEU A 180 -3.15 23.21 19.72
CA LEU A 180 -4.50 22.73 20.02
C LEU A 180 -5.40 22.82 18.80
N ASP A 181 -6.19 21.79 18.57
CA ASP A 181 -7.19 21.68 17.49
C ASP A 181 -6.58 21.94 16.09
N ALA A 182 -5.33 21.51 15.88
CA ALA A 182 -4.61 21.74 14.62
C ALA A 182 -5.36 21.15 13.41
N ALA A 183 -5.95 19.96 13.58
CA ALA A 183 -6.73 19.29 12.54
C ALA A 183 -7.99 20.11 12.18
N GLU A 184 -8.74 20.55 13.18
CA GLU A 184 -9.97 21.33 13.04
C GLU A 184 -9.70 22.72 12.43
N LYS A 185 -8.56 23.33 12.81
CA LYS A 185 -8.10 24.62 12.26
C LYS A 185 -7.44 24.49 10.88
N GLY A 186 -7.23 23.26 10.40
CA GLY A 186 -6.55 23.01 9.13
C GLY A 186 -5.06 23.36 9.14
N TYR A 187 -4.43 23.44 10.32
CA TYR A 187 -3.02 23.77 10.53
C TYR A 187 -2.14 22.51 10.48
N TYR A 188 -2.23 21.80 9.36
CA TYR A 188 -1.48 20.56 9.11
C TYR A 188 -1.26 20.36 7.62
N ASN A 189 -0.34 19.44 7.30
CA ASN A 189 -0.17 18.90 5.96
C ASN A 189 -0.62 17.44 5.95
N LEU A 190 -1.33 17.04 4.90
CA LEU A 190 -1.67 15.64 4.63
C LEU A 190 -1.21 15.30 3.22
N LEU A 191 -0.27 14.37 3.13
CA LEU A 191 0.33 13.92 1.90
C LEU A 191 -0.07 12.48 1.62
N TYR A 192 -0.28 12.16 0.36
CA TYR A 192 -0.43 10.81 -0.15
C TYR A 192 0.75 10.46 -1.04
N PHE A 193 1.28 9.25 -0.87
CA PHE A 193 2.32 8.68 -1.71
C PHE A 193 1.72 7.55 -2.52
N THR A 194 2.04 7.47 -3.81
CA THR A 194 1.61 6.39 -4.70
C THR A 194 2.76 5.97 -5.59
N ILE A 195 3.05 4.67 -5.61
CA ILE A 195 3.86 4.04 -6.65
C ILE A 195 2.94 3.34 -7.61
N LYS A 196 3.03 3.72 -8.88
CA LYS A 196 2.33 3.08 -10.00
C LYS A 196 3.12 3.30 -11.28
N ASP A 197 3.11 2.34 -12.19
CA ASP A 197 3.80 2.44 -13.49
C ASP A 197 5.29 2.82 -13.33
N ASN A 198 5.93 2.25 -12.30
CA ASN A 198 7.33 2.50 -11.91
C ASN A 198 7.64 3.95 -11.50
N LYS A 199 6.62 4.72 -11.15
CA LYS A 199 6.73 6.11 -10.74
C LYS A 199 6.20 6.28 -9.33
N LEU A 200 7.05 6.78 -8.42
CA LEU A 200 6.60 7.28 -7.13
C LEU A 200 6.16 8.73 -7.30
N THR A 201 4.95 9.03 -6.86
CA THR A 201 4.37 10.38 -6.81
C THR A 201 3.95 10.71 -5.38
N SER A 202 4.05 11.99 -5.04
CA SER A 202 3.41 12.57 -3.86
C SER A 202 2.35 13.57 -4.28
N SER A 203 1.23 13.63 -3.57
CA SER A 203 0.24 14.70 -3.68
C SER A 203 -0.15 15.22 -2.31
N TYR A 204 -0.49 16.51 -2.23
CA TYR A 204 -1.06 17.11 -1.02
C TYR A 204 -2.58 17.08 -1.11
N ASP A 205 -3.22 16.55 -0.07
CA ASP A 205 -4.65 16.77 0.17
C ASP A 205 -4.86 18.08 0.95
N LYS A 206 -3.98 18.34 1.92
CA LYS A 206 -3.94 19.60 2.66
C LYS A 206 -2.51 20.09 2.75
N MET A 207 -2.31 21.38 2.47
CA MET A 207 -1.08 22.12 2.73
C MET A 207 -1.39 23.33 3.61
N GLY A 208 -1.59 23.09 4.90
CA GLY A 208 -1.99 24.11 5.89
C GLY A 208 -0.88 24.52 6.86
N TYR A 209 0.28 23.88 6.79
CA TYR A 209 1.40 24.10 7.69
C TYR A 209 2.71 24.32 6.92
N SER A 210 3.40 25.44 7.19
CA SER A 210 4.73 25.67 6.63
C SER A 210 5.75 24.78 7.31
N THR A 211 6.55 24.05 6.54
CA THR A 211 7.50 23.07 7.08
C THR A 211 8.69 22.90 6.16
N ASN A 212 9.84 22.48 6.68
CA ASN A 212 11.05 22.27 5.88
C ASN A 212 11.33 20.77 5.73
N MET A 213 10.29 19.98 5.43
CA MET A 213 10.41 18.53 5.30
C MET A 213 11.30 18.17 4.10
N LYS A 214 12.35 17.38 4.38
CA LYS A 214 13.29 16.88 3.38
C LYS A 214 13.18 15.38 3.27
N LEU A 215 12.98 14.87 2.06
CA LEU A 215 13.07 13.45 1.78
C LEU A 215 14.49 13.13 1.31
N ASP A 216 15.18 12.26 2.05
CA ASP A 216 16.55 11.86 1.74
C ASP A 216 16.61 10.48 1.06
N THR A 217 15.81 9.51 1.50
CA THR A 217 15.96 8.13 1.05
C THR A 217 14.60 7.47 0.76
N VAL A 218 14.54 6.68 -0.32
CA VAL A 218 13.44 5.74 -0.56
C VAL A 218 13.99 4.31 -0.59
N PHE A 219 13.52 3.48 0.33
CA PHE A 219 13.72 2.05 0.33
C PHE A 219 12.59 1.40 -0.46
N LEU A 220 12.94 0.72 -1.55
CA LEU A 220 11.99 0.00 -2.37
C LEU A 220 12.23 -1.50 -2.28
N ASN A 221 11.18 -2.23 -1.91
CA ASN A 221 11.21 -3.66 -1.62
C ASN A 221 10.19 -4.40 -2.49
N ASN A 222 10.36 -5.73 -2.57
CA ASN A 222 9.54 -6.61 -3.42
C ASN A 222 9.53 -6.21 -4.90
N VAL A 223 10.70 -5.81 -5.41
CA VAL A 223 10.86 -5.40 -6.81
C VAL A 223 11.14 -6.61 -7.68
N ASN A 224 10.27 -6.88 -8.65
CA ASN A 224 10.39 -8.01 -9.57
C ASN A 224 11.47 -7.84 -10.66
N GLN A 225 12.17 -6.71 -10.64
CA GLN A 225 13.11 -6.29 -11.67
C GLN A 225 14.28 -5.52 -11.07
N THR A 226 15.38 -5.50 -11.81
CA THR A 226 16.55 -4.71 -11.42
C THR A 226 16.32 -3.24 -11.77
N ILE A 227 16.42 -2.36 -10.77
CA ILE A 227 16.50 -0.91 -11.01
C ILE A 227 17.91 -0.58 -11.51
N SER A 228 18.01 -0.11 -12.75
CA SER A 228 19.27 0.29 -13.41
C SER A 228 19.56 1.78 -13.26
N ALA A 229 18.53 2.61 -13.14
CA ALA A 229 18.61 4.03 -12.91
C ALA A 229 17.34 4.51 -12.18
N ALA A 230 17.46 5.63 -11.47
CA ALA A 230 16.32 6.37 -10.96
C ALA A 230 16.56 7.86 -11.22
N THR A 231 15.50 8.59 -11.52
CA THR A 231 15.52 10.05 -11.56
C THR A 231 14.52 10.61 -10.57
N VAL A 232 14.82 11.79 -10.05
CA VAL A 232 14.01 12.51 -9.06
C VAL A 232 13.85 13.92 -9.58
N ASN A 233 12.63 14.29 -9.93
CA ASN A 233 12.32 15.58 -10.57
C ASN A 233 13.22 15.85 -11.79
N GLY A 234 13.51 14.81 -12.57
CA GLY A 234 14.37 14.86 -13.76
C GLY A 234 15.88 14.76 -13.50
N ALA A 235 16.35 14.84 -12.25
CA ALA A 235 17.76 14.70 -11.89
C ALA A 235 18.10 13.24 -11.55
N THR A 236 19.28 12.75 -11.96
CA THR A 236 19.72 11.37 -11.66
C THR A 236 19.91 11.17 -10.16
N ALA A 237 19.28 10.13 -9.60
CA ALA A 237 19.45 9.72 -8.21
C ALA A 237 20.48 8.60 -8.07
N VAL A 238 21.08 8.49 -6.88
CA VAL A 238 22.03 7.43 -6.57
C VAL A 238 21.26 6.18 -6.21
N VAL A 239 21.36 5.16 -7.05
CA VAL A 239 20.77 3.84 -6.81
C VAL A 239 21.83 2.92 -6.23
N THR A 240 21.64 2.51 -4.98
CA THR A 240 22.48 1.50 -4.32
C THR A 240 21.69 0.22 -4.18
N LYS A 241 22.22 -0.88 -4.72
CA LYS A 241 21.67 -2.22 -4.49
C LYS A 241 22.27 -2.78 -3.22
N THR A 242 21.45 -3.19 -2.28
CA THR A 242 21.89 -4.00 -1.15
C THR A 242 21.53 -5.46 -1.45
N ASN A 243 22.57 -6.27 -1.66
CA ASN A 243 22.45 -7.70 -1.93
C ASN A 243 22.02 -8.43 -0.65
N SER A 244 20.71 -8.55 -0.45
CA SER A 244 20.12 -9.68 0.24
C SER A 244 19.15 -10.34 -0.73
N VAL A 245 19.18 -11.67 -0.77
CA VAL A 245 18.51 -12.53 -1.76
C VAL A 245 17.04 -12.10 -1.92
N ARG A 246 16.73 -11.45 -3.06
CA ARG A 246 15.45 -10.76 -3.42
C ARG A 246 15.35 -9.29 -2.99
N SER A 247 16.27 -8.49 -3.55
CA SER A 247 16.15 -7.09 -3.99
C SER A 247 15.60 -6.05 -3.01
N HIS A 248 16.50 -5.51 -2.18
CA HIS A 248 16.38 -4.14 -1.70
C HIS A 248 16.98 -3.18 -2.73
N CYS A 249 16.24 -2.13 -3.07
CA CYS A 249 16.79 -1.01 -3.80
C CYS A 249 16.74 0.24 -2.91
N ILE A 250 17.89 0.84 -2.65
CA ILE A 250 17.99 2.10 -1.94
C ILE A 250 18.20 3.19 -2.99
N ALA A 251 17.20 4.03 -3.20
CA ALA A 251 17.36 5.27 -3.93
C ALA A 251 17.70 6.37 -2.92
N LYS A 252 18.97 6.79 -2.88
CA LYS A 252 19.39 7.96 -2.10
C LYS A 252 19.17 9.20 -2.96
N LEU A 253 18.30 10.07 -2.49
CA LEU A 253 17.95 11.33 -3.13
C LEU A 253 18.99 12.36 -2.74
N LEU A 254 19.44 13.16 -3.70
CA LEU A 254 20.21 14.37 -3.39
C LEU A 254 19.22 15.43 -2.91
N HIS A 255 18.81 15.36 -1.63
CA HIS A 255 18.04 16.38 -0.91
C HIS A 255 16.82 16.90 -1.69
N ALA A 256 15.82 16.03 -1.91
CA ALA A 256 14.57 16.48 -2.50
C ALA A 256 13.73 17.17 -1.43
N ASP A 257 13.55 18.48 -1.54
CA ASP A 257 12.56 19.21 -0.75
C ASP A 257 11.17 18.71 -1.16
N ILE A 258 10.34 18.30 -0.18
CA ILE A 258 8.95 17.89 -0.42
C ILE A 258 8.07 19.13 -0.73
N GLN A 259 8.68 20.32 -0.88
CA GLN A 259 8.02 21.62 -0.92
C GLN A 259 8.36 22.51 -2.14
N HIS A 260 9.06 22.03 -3.17
CA HIS A 260 9.48 22.95 -4.22
C HIS A 260 8.31 23.46 -5.11
N GLY A 261 7.92 24.74 -4.92
CA GLY A 261 7.33 25.60 -5.97
C GLY A 261 6.17 26.53 -5.58
N GLY A 262 6.50 27.80 -5.30
CA GLY A 262 5.82 29.05 -5.69
C GLY A 262 4.29 29.17 -5.72
N HIS A 263 3.80 30.27 -5.13
CA HIS A 263 2.45 30.81 -5.27
C HIS A 263 1.93 30.80 -6.72
N GLU A 264 1.14 29.81 -7.10
CA GLU A 264 0.05 29.96 -8.08
C GLU A 264 -0.87 28.74 -7.99
N GLN A 265 -2.18 29.00 -8.09
CA GLN A 265 -3.25 28.01 -7.92
C GLN A 265 -3.16 26.90 -8.96
N SER A 266 -2.45 25.83 -8.64
CA SER A 266 -2.31 24.60 -9.41
C SER A 266 -1.99 23.48 -8.41
N PHE A 267 -2.91 22.53 -8.21
CA PHE A 267 -2.84 21.46 -7.19
C PHE A 267 -1.83 20.34 -7.52
N ASP A 268 -0.80 20.63 -8.31
CA ASP A 268 0.08 19.67 -8.95
C ASP A 268 1.53 19.82 -8.42
N HIS A 269 1.73 19.51 -7.15
CA HIS A 269 3.05 19.53 -6.50
C HIS A 269 3.62 18.11 -6.40
N TYR A 270 4.44 17.71 -7.37
CA TYR A 270 4.93 16.33 -7.49
C TYR A 270 6.39 16.18 -7.04
N LEU A 271 6.65 15.28 -6.08
CA LEU A 271 7.88 14.50 -6.10
C LEU A 271 7.69 13.40 -7.13
N ASP A 272 8.40 13.45 -8.25
CA ASP A 272 8.37 12.42 -9.29
C ASP A 272 9.67 11.61 -9.23
N ILE A 273 9.61 10.39 -8.69
CA ILE A 273 10.72 9.44 -8.81
C ILE A 273 10.38 8.43 -9.89
N ASN A 274 11.03 8.56 -11.04
CA ASN A 274 10.97 7.57 -12.10
C ASN A 274 12.01 6.49 -11.79
N LEU A 275 11.52 5.32 -11.39
CA LEU A 275 12.33 4.13 -11.21
C LEU A 275 12.46 3.54 -12.61
N GLY A 276 13.63 3.66 -13.25
CA GLY A 276 13.93 3.24 -14.62
C GLY A 276 13.86 1.71 -14.82
N LEU A 277 12.72 1.12 -14.49
CA LEU A 277 12.37 -0.28 -14.56
C LEU A 277 11.92 -0.56 -16.00
N GLN A 278 12.62 -1.44 -16.69
CA GLN A 278 12.20 -1.93 -18.00
C GLN A 278 10.96 -2.81 -17.82
N LEU A 279 9.77 -2.22 -17.96
CA LEU A 279 8.52 -2.96 -18.02
C LEU A 279 8.72 -4.21 -18.91
N PRO A 280 8.41 -5.42 -18.43
CA PRO A 280 8.44 -6.59 -19.29
C PRO A 280 7.56 -6.24 -20.48
N GLN A 281 8.16 -6.24 -21.67
CA GLN A 281 7.43 -6.14 -22.92
C GLN A 281 6.25 -7.10 -22.78
N PRO A 282 5.00 -6.66 -23.01
CA PRO A 282 3.87 -7.55 -22.93
C PRO A 282 4.22 -8.74 -23.81
N ARG A 283 4.34 -9.94 -23.21
CA ARG A 283 4.45 -11.16 -24.01
C ARG A 283 3.24 -11.07 -24.92
N ARG A 284 3.48 -10.97 -26.24
CA ARG A 284 2.42 -11.11 -27.23
C ARG A 284 1.81 -12.47 -26.97
N TYR A 285 0.76 -12.51 -26.16
CA TYR A 285 -0.16 -13.63 -26.18
C TYR A 285 -0.76 -13.55 -27.57
N LEU A 286 -0.35 -14.48 -28.44
CA LEU A 286 -1.15 -14.86 -29.59
C LEU A 286 -2.48 -15.34 -29.01
N VAL A 287 -3.41 -14.41 -28.80
CA VAL A 287 -4.81 -14.73 -28.60
C VAL A 287 -5.22 -15.33 -29.92
N THR A 288 -5.23 -16.66 -30.00
CA THR A 288 -5.74 -17.35 -31.16
C THR A 288 -7.19 -16.91 -31.35
N ASN A 289 -7.57 -16.63 -32.61
CA ASN A 289 -8.87 -16.09 -33.02
C ASN A 289 -10.08 -16.83 -32.42
N HIS A 290 -9.90 -18.02 -31.86
CA HIS A 290 -10.93 -18.80 -31.19
C HIS A 290 -11.50 -18.16 -29.92
N LEU A 291 -10.68 -17.55 -29.05
CA LEU A 291 -11.18 -17.01 -27.77
C LEU A 291 -12.03 -15.74 -27.97
N ILE A 292 -11.62 -14.88 -28.92
CA ILE A 292 -12.40 -13.70 -29.32
C ILE A 292 -13.71 -14.13 -30.00
N TYR A 293 -13.68 -15.17 -30.83
CA TYR A 293 -14.89 -15.72 -31.47
C TYR A 293 -15.90 -16.29 -30.45
N ILE A 294 -15.42 -16.93 -29.38
CA ILE A 294 -16.28 -17.45 -28.30
C ILE A 294 -16.93 -16.29 -27.52
N TRP A 295 -16.18 -15.22 -27.24
CA TRP A 295 -16.70 -14.03 -26.57
C TRP A 295 -17.73 -13.28 -27.41
N ILE A 296 -17.47 -13.09 -28.71
CA ILE A 296 -18.42 -12.45 -29.64
C ILE A 296 -19.69 -13.29 -29.79
N LYS A 297 -19.59 -14.62 -29.88
CA LYS A 297 -20.78 -15.50 -29.93
C LYS A 297 -21.58 -15.47 -28.64
N SER A 298 -20.92 -15.40 -27.49
CA SER A 298 -21.60 -15.30 -26.19
C SER A 298 -22.35 -13.97 -26.05
N ALA A 299 -21.73 -12.87 -26.49
CA ALA A 299 -22.37 -11.55 -26.51
C ALA A 299 -23.56 -11.48 -27.51
N LEU A 300 -23.43 -12.06 -28.71
CA LEU A 300 -24.54 -12.16 -29.67
C LEU A 300 -25.67 -13.06 -29.16
N PHE A 301 -25.36 -14.15 -28.46
CA PHE A 301 -26.37 -15.03 -27.89
C PHE A 301 -27.17 -14.31 -26.79
N ILE A 302 -26.50 -13.58 -25.90
CA ILE A 302 -27.15 -12.77 -24.86
C ILE A 302 -28.03 -11.67 -25.48
N LEU A 303 -27.53 -10.97 -26.51
CA LEU A 303 -28.31 -9.94 -27.22
C LEU A 303 -29.52 -10.51 -27.97
N THR A 304 -29.40 -11.71 -28.56
CA THR A 304 -30.51 -12.38 -29.26
C THR A 304 -31.55 -12.91 -28.26
N PHE A 305 -31.11 -13.38 -27.10
CA PHE A 305 -31.99 -13.84 -26.01
C PHE A 305 -32.79 -12.67 -25.42
N TYR A 306 -32.15 -11.52 -25.19
CA TYR A 306 -32.84 -10.30 -24.75
C TYR A 306 -33.83 -9.76 -25.80
N ARG A 307 -33.47 -9.84 -27.09
CA ARG A 307 -34.36 -9.39 -28.17
C ARG A 307 -35.60 -10.28 -28.33
N ASN A 308 -35.49 -11.58 -28.07
CA ASN A 308 -36.62 -12.52 -28.09
C ASN A 308 -37.47 -12.45 -26.82
N CYS A 309 -36.89 -12.11 -25.66
CA CYS A 309 -37.66 -11.85 -24.43
C CYS A 309 -38.47 -10.55 -24.51
N LEU A 310 -37.95 -9.51 -25.19
CA LEU A 310 -38.67 -8.24 -25.41
C LEU A 310 -39.78 -8.33 -26.48
N ALA A 311 -39.88 -9.44 -27.21
CA ALA A 311 -40.89 -9.69 -28.23
C ALA A 311 -42.06 -10.59 -27.76
N CYS A 312 -42.05 -11.04 -26.51
CA CYS A 312 -43.15 -11.80 -25.91
C CYS A 312 -44.11 -10.87 -25.18
N ASP A 313 -45.24 -10.59 -25.81
CA ASP A 313 -46.40 -9.96 -25.20
C ASP A 313 -47.15 -10.96 -24.30
N ASP A 314 -47.77 -10.45 -23.24
CA ASP A 314 -48.31 -11.15 -22.07
C ASP A 314 -49.25 -12.35 -22.36
N ARG A 315 -48.90 -13.56 -21.86
CA ARG A 315 -49.75 -14.39 -20.95
C ARG A 315 -49.31 -15.83 -20.62
N GLU A 316 -48.24 -16.41 -21.19
CA GLU A 316 -47.93 -17.85 -20.95
C GLU A 316 -46.75 -18.18 -20.01
N CYS A 317 -45.96 -17.21 -19.54
CA CYS A 317 -44.78 -17.50 -18.68
C CYS A 317 -45.09 -17.79 -17.18
N LYS A 318 -46.30 -18.27 -16.83
CA LYS A 318 -46.68 -18.59 -15.44
C LYS A 318 -46.80 -20.10 -15.12
N LYS A 319 -46.33 -21.00 -15.99
CA LYS A 319 -46.54 -22.46 -15.77
C LYS A 319 -45.32 -23.37 -15.73
N HIS A 320 -44.09 -22.88 -15.81
CA HIS A 320 -42.91 -23.75 -15.68
C HIS A 320 -41.84 -23.13 -14.79
N ASP A 321 -42.10 -23.15 -13.48
CA ASP A 321 -41.03 -23.29 -12.48
C ASP A 321 -40.66 -24.77 -12.44
N PHE A 322 -39.46 -25.16 -12.89
CA PHE A 322 -38.65 -26.20 -12.25
C PHE A 322 -37.26 -26.28 -12.91
N MET A 323 -36.24 -26.04 -12.08
CA MET A 323 -34.82 -26.42 -12.18
C MET A 323 -33.87 -25.52 -12.99
N LEU A 324 -33.25 -24.55 -12.31
CA LEU A 324 -31.78 -24.39 -12.17
C LEU A 324 -31.46 -23.23 -11.20
N PRO A 325 -30.82 -23.47 -10.03
CA PRO A 325 -30.49 -22.44 -9.05
C PRO A 325 -29.05 -21.90 -9.21
N ASN A 326 -28.84 -20.67 -8.71
CA ASN A 326 -27.55 -20.00 -8.44
C ASN A 326 -26.86 -19.23 -9.58
N LEU A 327 -27.51 -18.17 -10.07
CA LEU A 327 -26.90 -16.91 -10.52
C LEU A 327 -28.08 -15.91 -10.63
N PHE A 328 -27.90 -14.64 -10.25
CA PHE A 328 -28.94 -13.59 -10.14
C PHE A 328 -29.60 -13.38 -8.76
N LYS A 329 -28.82 -12.82 -7.85
CA LYS A 329 -29.26 -11.69 -7.01
C LYS A 329 -28.28 -10.52 -7.21
N ILE A 330 -28.40 -9.83 -8.33
CA ILE A 330 -27.95 -8.43 -8.45
C ILE A 330 -29.15 -7.66 -9.00
N ASN A 331 -29.91 -7.09 -8.07
CA ASN A 331 -30.99 -6.16 -8.37
C ASN A 331 -30.36 -4.78 -8.59
N TYR A 332 -30.66 -4.19 -9.74
CA TYR A 332 -30.95 -2.78 -9.95
C TYR A 332 -30.14 -1.75 -9.15
N ALA A 333 -28.92 -1.45 -9.62
CA ALA A 333 -28.28 -0.14 -9.42
C ALA A 333 -27.20 0.21 -10.46
N MET A 334 -27.09 -0.48 -11.60
CA MET A 334 -26.29 0.01 -12.74
C MET A 334 -27.20 0.82 -13.65
N LYS A 335 -27.54 2.03 -13.19
CA LYS A 335 -27.99 3.10 -14.06
C LYS A 335 -26.76 3.53 -14.87
N LEU A 336 -26.93 3.50 -16.19
CA LEU A 336 -26.10 4.09 -17.24
C LEU A 336 -24.94 4.97 -16.76
N GLU A 337 -23.72 4.46 -16.90
CA GLU A 337 -22.55 5.19 -17.39
C GLU A 337 -21.64 4.20 -18.13
N ILE A 338 -22.20 3.57 -19.17
CA ILE A 338 -21.40 3.03 -20.27
C ILE A 338 -20.97 4.28 -21.06
N SER A 339 -19.92 4.95 -20.57
CA SER A 339 -19.35 6.10 -21.25
C SER A 339 -18.69 5.65 -22.55
N ILE A 340 -18.97 6.42 -23.59
CA ILE A 340 -18.29 6.68 -24.88
C ILE A 340 -17.00 5.86 -25.22
N ASN A 341 -16.16 5.55 -24.23
CA ASN A 341 -14.93 4.75 -24.36
C ASN A 341 -15.11 3.35 -25.00
N PHE A 342 -16.27 2.70 -24.87
CA PHE A 342 -16.45 1.35 -25.42
C PHE A 342 -16.66 1.34 -26.95
N ILE A 343 -17.24 2.41 -27.50
CA ILE A 343 -17.40 2.59 -28.95
C ILE A 343 -16.07 3.05 -29.55
N ASP A 344 -15.32 3.91 -28.85
CA ASP A 344 -14.00 4.35 -29.28
C ASP A 344 -12.98 3.20 -29.32
N LEU A 345 -13.06 2.24 -28.39
CA LEU A 345 -12.22 1.04 -28.42
C LEU A 345 -12.51 0.15 -29.65
N ILE A 346 -13.76 0.08 -30.08
CA ILE A 346 -14.18 -0.68 -31.25
C ILE A 346 -13.75 0.05 -32.53
N ILE A 347 -13.84 1.38 -32.58
CA ILE A 347 -13.38 2.19 -33.71
C ILE A 347 -11.85 2.10 -33.85
N LEU A 348 -11.10 2.23 -32.76
CA LEU A 348 -9.64 2.06 -32.75
C LEU A 348 -9.21 0.67 -33.25
N TYR A 349 -9.91 -0.38 -32.83
CA TYR A 349 -9.64 -1.75 -33.26
C TYR A 349 -9.94 -1.97 -34.76
N LEU A 350 -10.99 -1.33 -35.29
CA LEU A 350 -11.37 -1.38 -36.70
C LEU A 350 -10.50 -0.48 -37.60
N THR A 351 -9.83 0.54 -37.06
CA THR A 351 -8.87 1.37 -37.82
C THR A 351 -7.47 0.76 -37.89
N ASP A 352 -7.07 -0.03 -36.89
CA ASP A 352 -5.72 -0.64 -36.82
C ASP A 352 -5.64 -1.99 -37.55
N SER A 353 -6.80 -2.64 -37.73
CA SER A 353 -6.96 -3.75 -38.66
C SER A 353 -7.50 -3.19 -39.99
N ASN A 354 -6.75 -3.32 -41.08
CA ASN A 354 -7.04 -2.75 -42.42
C ASN A 354 -8.32 -3.31 -43.10
N ILE A 355 -9.44 -3.38 -42.37
CA ILE A 355 -10.73 -3.93 -42.77
C ILE A 355 -11.54 -2.77 -43.34
N LYS A 356 -11.76 -2.79 -44.65
CA LYS A 356 -12.69 -1.86 -45.32
C LYS A 356 -14.10 -2.05 -44.78
N VAL A 357 -14.58 -1.12 -43.95
CA VAL A 357 -15.99 -1.02 -43.57
C VAL A 357 -16.74 -0.31 -44.69
N SER A 358 -17.24 -1.06 -45.68
CA SER A 358 -18.30 -0.56 -46.56
C SER A 358 -19.67 -0.89 -45.95
N ASN A 359 -20.54 0.13 -45.90
CA ASN A 359 -21.97 0.08 -45.58
C ASN A 359 -22.41 0.12 -44.11
N PHE A 360 -22.04 1.18 -43.38
CA PHE A 360 -22.78 1.58 -42.17
C PHE A 360 -23.12 3.08 -42.13
N ALA A 361 -23.47 3.65 -43.28
CA ALA A 361 -24.00 5.01 -43.39
C ALA A 361 -25.32 4.97 -44.17
N LYS A 362 -26.43 4.76 -43.45
CA LYS A 362 -27.80 5.23 -43.78
C LYS A 362 -28.79 4.60 -42.79
N SER A 363 -29.09 5.32 -41.70
CA SER A 363 -30.41 5.33 -41.03
C SER A 363 -30.35 5.95 -39.63
N HIS A 364 -29.86 7.18 -39.48
CA HIS A 364 -30.20 8.00 -38.30
C HIS A 364 -30.34 9.46 -38.75
N MET A 365 -31.53 9.77 -39.27
CA MET A 365 -32.10 11.11 -39.30
C MET A 365 -33.47 10.99 -38.61
N TYR A 366 -33.68 11.84 -37.60
CA TYR A 366 -34.73 11.89 -36.57
C TYR A 366 -34.48 11.12 -35.28
#